data_AF-A0A2N3BPK0-F1
#
_entry.id   AF-A0A2N3BPK0-F1
#
_cell.length_a   1.000
_cell.length_b   1.000
_cell.length_c   1.000
_cell.angle_alpha   90.00
_cell.angle_beta   90.00
_cell.angle_gamma   90.00
#
_symmetry.space_group_name_H-M   'P 1'
#
loop_
_entity.id
_entity.type
_entity.pdbx_description
1 polymer ?
#
loop_
_entity_poly.entity_id
_entity_poly.type
_entity_poly.pdbx_seq_one_letter_code
_entity_poly.pdbx_strand_id
1 'polypeptide(L)'
;MAPGTGDLWLLLASVTTALGYVFSGRLARDMAGWEVIGWALVLCAPVSAAGTLWSLAKGGIHAPGAAEWLALCYLGAGSMFLGFLFWNAGLAIGGIARVGQVQLVQTFITLALSALLLGEAVTPQMLGYAVAVCTVVWLGRKARVGVAAPRRG
;
A
#
# COMPACT_ATOMS: atom_id res chain seq x y z
N MET A 1 20.65 -8.57 -16.08
CA MET A 1 19.73 -9.65 -15.66
C MET A 1 18.38 -9.32 -16.27
N ALA A 2 17.80 -10.22 -17.07
CA ALA A 2 16.49 -9.98 -17.69
C ALA A 2 15.38 -10.06 -16.63
N PRO A 3 14.29 -9.27 -16.75
CA PRO A 3 13.21 -9.30 -15.76
C PRO A 3 12.57 -10.69 -15.70
N GLY A 4 12.40 -11.20 -14.48
CA GLY A 4 11.81 -12.51 -14.20
C GLY A 4 10.30 -12.43 -13.94
N THR A 5 9.68 -13.58 -13.68
CA THR A 5 8.24 -13.65 -13.34
C THR A 5 7.89 -12.84 -12.10
N GLY A 6 8.80 -12.77 -11.12
CA GLY A 6 8.61 -11.95 -9.91
C GLY A 6 8.52 -10.46 -10.22
N ASP A 7 9.33 -9.96 -11.16
CA ASP A 7 9.32 -8.55 -11.57
C ASP A 7 8.00 -8.19 -12.25
N LEU A 8 7.44 -9.11 -13.03
CA LEU A 8 6.13 -8.93 -13.64
C LEU A 8 5.02 -8.83 -12.58
N TRP A 9 5.02 -9.71 -11.58
CA TRP A 9 4.06 -9.65 -10.48
C TRP A 9 4.20 -8.35 -9.68
N LEU A 10 5.42 -7.91 -9.42
CA LEU A 10 5.70 -6.65 -8.74
C LEU A 10 5.15 -5.45 -9.54
N LEU A 11 5.35 -5.44 -10.86
CA LEU A 11 4.84 -4.39 -11.74
C LEU A 11 3.31 -4.36 -11.73
N LEU A 12 2.67 -5.52 -11.89
CA LEU A 12 1.22 -5.64 -11.86
C LEU A 12 0.64 -5.18 -10.52
N ALA A 13 1.23 -5.63 -9.40
CA ALA A 13 0.82 -5.21 -8.06
C ALA A 13 0.98 -3.69 -7.87
N SER A 14 2.06 -3.10 -8.38
CA SER A 14 2.30 -1.66 -8.28
C SER A 14 1.25 -0.85 -9.05
N VAL A 15 0.92 -1.27 -10.28
CA VAL A 15 -0.09 -0.61 -11.11
C VAL A 15 -1.49 -0.73 -10.50
N THR A 16 -1.89 -1.94 -10.08
CA THR A 16 -3.22 -2.15 -9.49
C THR A 16 -3.37 -1.41 -8.16
N THR A 17 -2.32 -1.38 -7.34
CA THR A 17 -2.32 -0.63 -6.07
C THR A 17 -2.44 0.87 -6.32
N ALA A 18 -1.67 1.43 -7.27
CA ALA A 18 -1.76 2.84 -7.62
C ALA A 18 -3.15 3.23 -8.12
N LEU A 19 -3.76 2.41 -8.99
CA LEU A 19 -5.13 2.60 -9.45
C LEU A 19 -6.12 2.56 -8.28
N GLY A 20 -5.98 1.56 -7.40
CA GLY A 20 -6.78 1.44 -6.18
C GLY A 20 -6.75 2.72 -5.34
N TYR A 21 -5.56 3.28 -5.07
CA TYR A 21 -5.43 4.53 -4.33
C TYR A 21 -6.05 5.74 -5.03
N VAL A 22 -5.97 5.81 -6.35
CA VAL A 22 -6.63 6.87 -7.12
C VAL A 22 -8.15 6.74 -7.01
N PHE A 23 -8.71 5.53 -7.16
CA PHE A 23 -10.15 5.30 -7.03
C PHE A 23 -10.63 5.56 -5.60
N SER A 24 -9.95 5.02 -4.58
CA SER A 24 -10.28 5.27 -3.17
C SER A 24 -10.20 6.74 -2.81
N GLY A 25 -9.15 7.46 -3.26
CA GLY A 25 -9.02 8.89 -3.01
C GLY A 25 -10.05 9.75 -3.73
N ARG A 26 -10.56 9.31 -4.89
CA ARG A 26 -11.70 9.96 -5.55
C ARG A 26 -13.00 9.68 -4.81
N LEU A 27 -13.27 8.41 -4.48
CA LEU A 27 -14.50 8.01 -3.79
C LEU A 27 -14.61 8.61 -2.40
N ALA A 28 -13.50 8.76 -1.69
CA ALA A 28 -13.44 9.39 -0.36
C ALA A 28 -13.77 10.90 -0.36
N ARG A 29 -13.92 11.53 -1.53
CA ARG A 29 -14.46 12.90 -1.63
C ARG A 29 -15.98 12.94 -1.65
N ASP A 30 -16.59 11.87 -2.13
CA ASP A 30 -18.03 11.76 -2.33
C ASP A 30 -18.71 10.87 -1.27
N MET A 31 -17.92 10.05 -0.55
CA MET A 31 -18.36 9.10 0.47
C MET A 31 -17.48 9.18 1.71
N ALA A 32 -18.01 8.77 2.87
CA ALA A 32 -17.22 8.73 4.09
C ALA A 32 -16.12 7.65 4.01
N GLY A 33 -14.96 7.92 4.61
CA GLY A 33 -13.79 7.02 4.52
C GLY A 33 -14.05 5.58 4.98
N TRP A 34 -14.99 5.39 5.93
CA TRP A 34 -15.39 4.06 6.41
C TRP A 34 -16.22 3.30 5.37
N GLU A 35 -17.06 4.00 4.59
CA GLU A 35 -17.86 3.39 3.52
C GLU A 35 -16.95 2.94 2.38
N VAL A 36 -15.94 3.75 2.04
CA VAL A 36 -14.94 3.41 1.01
C VAL A 36 -14.21 2.12 1.35
N ILE A 37 -13.68 2.00 2.57
CA ILE A 37 -12.99 0.76 2.98
C ILE A 37 -13.97 -0.39 3.21
N GLY A 38 -15.17 -0.12 3.74
CA GLY A 38 -16.20 -1.13 3.97
C GLY A 38 -16.60 -1.81 2.67
N TRP A 39 -16.91 -1.05 1.62
CA TRP A 39 -17.22 -1.60 0.31
C TRP A 39 -16.03 -2.31 -0.33
N ALA A 40 -14.81 -1.79 -0.18
CA ALA A 40 -13.61 -2.47 -0.67
C ALA A 40 -13.44 -3.84 0.00
N LEU A 41 -13.63 -3.95 1.31
CA LEU A 41 -13.56 -5.22 2.05
C LEU A 41 -14.67 -6.19 1.62
N VAL A 42 -15.90 -5.72 1.44
CA VAL A 42 -17.02 -6.56 0.96
C VAL A 42 -16.72 -7.11 -0.43
N LEU A 43 -16.15 -6.30 -1.33
CA LEU A 43 -15.78 -6.73 -2.68
C LEU A 43 -14.57 -7.70 -2.68
N CYS A 44 -13.63 -7.52 -1.76
CA CYS A 44 -12.47 -8.41 -1.62
C CYS A 44 -12.80 -9.72 -0.86
N ALA A 45 -13.84 -9.74 -0.03
CA ALA A 45 -14.19 -10.87 0.82
C ALA A 45 -14.36 -12.21 0.05
N PRO A 46 -15.02 -12.27 -1.12
CA PRO A 46 -15.12 -13.51 -1.89
C PRO A 46 -13.75 -14.05 -2.33
N VAL A 47 -12.84 -13.17 -2.73
CA VAL A 47 -11.47 -13.54 -3.16
C VAL A 47 -10.67 -14.04 -1.96
N SER A 48 -10.75 -13.34 -0.82
CA SER A 48 -10.12 -13.76 0.43
C SER A 48 -10.67 -15.10 0.93
N ALA A 49 -11.99 -15.31 0.82
CA ALA A 49 -12.64 -16.56 1.20
C ALA A 49 -12.18 -17.72 0.30
N ALA A 50 -12.12 -17.51 -1.02
CA ALA A 50 -11.61 -18.51 -1.95
C ALA A 50 -10.14 -18.90 -1.63
N GLY A 51 -9.29 -17.91 -1.36
CA GLY A 51 -7.89 -18.15 -0.93
C GLY A 51 -7.80 -18.91 0.40
N THR A 52 -8.68 -18.58 1.35
CA THR A 52 -8.77 -19.26 2.65
C THR A 52 -9.17 -20.72 2.49
N LEU A 53 -10.22 -21.00 1.69
CA LEU A 53 -10.67 -22.37 1.39
C LEU A 53 -9.59 -23.17 0.66
N TRP A 54 -8.88 -22.55 -0.28
CA TRP A 54 -7.78 -23.20 -0.99
C TRP A 54 -6.61 -23.55 -0.07
N SER A 55 -6.24 -22.65 0.85
CA SER A 55 -5.23 -22.92 1.88
C SER A 55 -5.66 -24.05 2.81
N LEU A 56 -6.92 -24.03 3.26
CA LEU A 56 -7.49 -25.07 4.12
C LEU A 56 -7.48 -26.45 3.43
N ALA A 57 -7.85 -26.50 2.15
CA ALA A 57 -7.83 -27.74 1.35
C ALA A 57 -6.41 -28.33 1.19
N LYS A 58 -5.36 -27.49 1.29
CA LYS A 58 -3.96 -27.91 1.26
C LYS A 58 -3.38 -28.19 2.65
N GLY A 59 -4.21 -28.15 3.70
CA GLY A 59 -3.78 -28.35 5.08
C GLY A 59 -3.02 -27.16 5.68
N GLY A 60 -3.12 -25.97 5.09
CA GLY A 60 -2.31 -24.79 5.45
C GLY A 60 -2.72 -24.06 6.74
N ILE A 61 -3.75 -24.51 7.45
CA ILE A 61 -4.17 -23.92 8.73
C ILE A 61 -3.83 -24.90 9.86
N HIS A 62 -2.83 -24.53 10.65
CA HIS A 62 -2.31 -25.34 11.75
C HIS A 62 -2.69 -24.70 13.08
N ALA A 63 -3.81 -25.14 13.67
CA ALA A 63 -4.24 -24.85 15.05
C ALA A 63 -3.80 -23.47 15.60
N PRO A 64 -4.33 -22.35 15.08
CA PRO A 64 -3.91 -21.01 15.50
C PRO A 64 -4.19 -20.78 16.98
N GLY A 65 -3.18 -20.29 17.70
CA GLY A 65 -3.24 -19.92 19.10
C GLY A 65 -3.76 -18.50 19.33
N ALA A 66 -3.75 -18.06 20.59
CA ALA A 66 -4.27 -16.75 20.97
C ALA A 66 -3.51 -15.58 20.31
N ALA A 67 -2.19 -15.71 20.12
CA ALA A 67 -1.36 -14.68 19.51
C ALA A 67 -1.70 -14.49 18.03
N GLU A 68 -1.92 -15.58 17.30
CA GLU A 68 -2.29 -15.58 15.89
C GLU A 68 -3.68 -14.97 15.67
N TRP A 69 -4.64 -15.28 16.55
CA TRP A 69 -5.96 -14.65 16.53
C TRP A 69 -5.89 -13.16 16.84
N LEU A 70 -5.10 -12.75 17.84
CA LEU A 70 -4.89 -11.34 18.15
C LEU A 70 -4.23 -10.60 16.98
N ALA A 71 -3.23 -11.20 16.34
CA ALA A 71 -2.59 -10.65 15.15
C ALA A 71 -3.59 -10.50 13.99
N LEU A 72 -4.44 -11.50 13.76
CA LEU A 72 -5.50 -11.44 12.74
C LEU A 72 -6.51 -10.33 13.04
N CYS A 73 -6.98 -10.23 14.28
CA CYS A 73 -7.90 -9.17 14.71
C CYS A 73 -7.27 -7.78 14.57
N TYR A 74 -6.01 -7.63 14.99
CA TYR A 74 -5.27 -6.38 14.85
C TYR A 74 -5.08 -6.00 13.37
N LEU A 75 -4.63 -6.95 12.54
CA LEU A 75 -4.42 -6.71 11.11
C LEU A 75 -5.73 -6.37 10.40
N GLY A 76 -6.82 -7.09 10.67
CA GLY A 76 -8.12 -6.87 10.04
C GLY A 76 -8.85 -5.62 10.53
N ALA A 77 -9.08 -5.49 11.85
CA ALA A 77 -9.87 -4.39 12.40
C ALA A 77 -9.02 -3.14 12.63
N GLY A 78 -7.84 -3.27 13.23
CA GLY A 78 -6.96 -2.16 13.55
C GLY A 78 -6.26 -1.60 12.32
N SER A 79 -5.34 -2.37 11.75
CA SER A 79 -4.50 -1.92 10.66
C SER A 79 -5.29 -1.70 9.37
N MET A 80 -6.12 -2.66 8.97
CA MET A 80 -6.83 -2.59 7.70
C MET A 80 -8.05 -1.67 7.80
N PHE A 81 -9.04 -1.96 8.64
CA PHE A 81 -10.26 -1.15 8.67
C PHE A 81 -10.05 0.25 9.27
N LEU A 82 -9.59 0.36 10.52
CA LEU A 82 -9.38 1.67 11.16
C LEU A 82 -8.22 2.45 10.50
N GLY A 83 -7.16 1.77 10.09
CA GLY A 83 -6.07 2.42 9.34
C GLY A 83 -6.56 3.03 8.04
N PHE A 84 -7.31 2.29 7.22
CA PHE A 84 -7.80 2.81 5.94
C PHE A 84 -8.97 3.79 6.08
N LEU A 85 -9.73 3.75 7.17
CA LEU A 85 -10.68 4.81 7.52
C LEU A 85 -9.98 6.18 7.50
N PHE A 86 -8.92 6.32 8.31
CA PHE A 86 -8.16 7.57 8.43
C PHE A 86 -7.35 7.85 7.17
N TRP A 87 -6.82 6.82 6.52
CA TRP A 87 -6.09 6.98 5.28
C TRP A 87 -6.95 7.54 4.16
N ASN A 88 -8.16 7.01 3.97
CA ASN A 88 -9.11 7.48 2.96
C ASN A 88 -9.52 8.94 3.22
N ALA A 89 -9.79 9.28 4.48
CA ALA A 89 -10.04 10.67 4.87
C ALA A 89 -8.82 11.58 4.60
N GLY A 90 -7.62 11.11 4.92
CA GLY A 90 -6.37 11.80 4.63
C GLY A 90 -6.13 12.02 3.14
N LEU A 91 -6.47 11.05 2.29
CA LEU A 91 -6.44 11.17 0.83
C LEU A 91 -7.42 12.21 0.30
N ALA A 92 -8.62 12.26 0.87
CA ALA A 92 -9.64 13.23 0.49
C ALA A 92 -9.19 14.67 0.81
N ILE A 93 -8.65 14.89 2.02
CA ILE A 93 -8.21 16.20 2.50
C ILE A 93 -6.89 16.64 1.85
N GLY A 94 -5.88 15.76 1.87
CA GLY A 94 -4.52 16.09 1.46
C GLY A 94 -4.28 16.01 -0.05
N GLY A 95 -5.15 15.30 -0.78
CA GLY A 95 -5.01 15.00 -2.20
C GLY A 95 -4.01 13.88 -2.47
N ILE A 96 -4.37 13.01 -3.42
CA ILE A 96 -3.64 11.77 -3.76
C ILE A 96 -2.15 12.03 -4.02
N ALA A 97 -1.81 13.06 -4.81
CA ALA A 97 -0.43 13.37 -5.17
C ALA A 97 0.44 13.74 -3.96
N ARG A 98 -0.08 14.53 -3.01
CA ARG A 98 0.67 14.93 -1.81
C ARG A 98 0.82 13.78 -0.83
N VAL A 99 -0.25 13.01 -0.61
CA VAL A 99 -0.23 11.84 0.27
C VAL A 99 0.72 10.76 -0.26
N GLY A 100 0.77 10.54 -1.57
CA GLY A 100 1.74 9.65 -2.19
C GLY A 100 3.19 10.06 -1.91
N GLN A 101 3.48 11.37 -1.82
CA GLN A 101 4.81 11.84 -1.42
C GLN A 101 5.13 11.59 0.05
N VAL A 102 4.14 11.69 0.95
CA VAL A 102 4.29 11.33 2.36
C VAL A 102 4.59 9.84 2.50
N GLN A 103 3.95 8.99 1.68
CA GLN A 103 4.18 7.55 1.67
C GLN A 103 5.62 7.18 1.28
N LEU A 104 6.30 7.99 0.46
CA LEU A 104 7.72 7.78 0.15
C LEU A 104 8.62 8.00 1.37
N VAL A 105 8.24 8.92 2.27
CA VAL A 105 8.93 9.09 3.56
C VAL A 105 8.66 7.91 4.48
N GLN A 106 7.44 7.37 4.46
CA GLN A 106 7.05 6.20 5.27
C GLN A 106 7.99 5.01 5.05
N THR A 107 8.42 4.72 3.82
CA THR A 107 9.35 3.63 3.51
C THR A 107 10.64 3.72 4.34
N PHE A 108 11.22 4.91 4.47
CA PHE A 108 12.46 5.11 5.23
C PHE A 108 12.22 5.04 6.74
N ILE A 109 11.09 5.55 7.21
CA ILE A 109 10.69 5.44 8.62
C ILE A 109 10.52 3.96 8.99
N THR A 110 9.84 3.18 8.17
CA THR A 110 9.68 1.73 8.39
C THR A 110 11.03 1.03 8.43
N LEU A 111 11.95 1.34 7.51
CA LEU A 111 13.28 0.72 7.50
C LEU A 111 14.09 1.08 8.76
N ALA A 112 14.03 2.33 9.21
CA ALA A 112 14.67 2.76 10.46
C ALA A 112 14.04 2.06 11.68
N LEU A 113 12.71 1.96 11.74
CA LEU A 113 12.02 1.24 12.81
C LEU A 113 12.34 -0.25 12.79
N SER A 114 12.46 -0.88 11.63
CA SER A 114 12.89 -2.28 11.52
C SER A 114 14.30 -2.48 12.09
N ALA A 115 15.24 -1.59 11.78
CA ALA A 115 16.58 -1.65 12.36
C ALA A 115 16.56 -1.48 13.89
N LEU A 116 15.74 -0.55 14.41
CA LEU A 116 15.66 -0.26 15.85
C LEU A 116 14.91 -1.32 16.66
N LEU A 117 13.79 -1.82 16.13
CA LEU A 117 12.88 -2.72 16.85
C LEU A 117 13.18 -4.20 16.60
N LEU A 118 13.61 -4.56 15.39
CA LEU A 118 13.92 -5.95 15.00
C LEU A 118 15.43 -6.23 14.93
N GLY A 119 16.28 -5.21 15.09
CA GLY A 119 17.74 -5.38 15.05
C GLY A 119 18.27 -5.69 13.64
N GLU A 120 17.53 -5.35 12.59
CA GLU A 120 17.95 -5.61 11.22
C GLU A 120 19.22 -4.81 10.85
N ALA A 121 20.16 -5.48 10.17
CA ALA A 121 21.43 -4.88 9.80
C ALA A 121 21.26 -3.85 8.67
N VAL A 122 21.50 -2.58 8.98
CA VAL A 122 21.54 -1.51 7.97
C VAL A 122 22.92 -1.50 7.32
N THR A 123 23.02 -2.12 6.16
CA THR A 123 24.29 -2.17 5.41
C THR A 123 24.55 -0.86 4.65
N PRO A 124 25.82 -0.50 4.41
CA PRO A 124 26.17 0.65 3.57
C PRO A 124 25.51 0.61 2.17
N GLN A 125 25.34 -0.59 1.62
CA GLN A 125 24.68 -0.82 0.33
C GLN A 125 23.21 -0.42 0.38
N MET A 126 22.47 -0.77 1.45
CA MET A 126 21.08 -0.35 1.63
C MET A 126 20.95 1.16 1.72
N LEU A 127 21.88 1.83 2.42
CA LEU A 127 21.92 3.30 2.48
C LEU A 127 22.18 3.90 1.09
N GLY A 128 23.09 3.32 0.31
CA GLY A 128 23.33 3.73 -1.07
C GLY A 128 22.07 3.64 -1.95
N TYR A 129 21.34 2.52 -1.88
CA TYR A 129 20.06 2.37 -2.59
C TYR A 129 18.98 3.32 -2.07
N ALA A 130 18.89 3.52 -0.75
CA ALA A 130 17.94 4.45 -0.15
C ALA A 130 18.15 5.88 -0.68
N VAL A 131 19.41 6.34 -0.74
CA VAL A 131 19.77 7.64 -1.31
C VAL A 131 19.44 7.71 -2.81
N ALA A 132 19.75 6.66 -3.58
CA ALA A 132 19.42 6.61 -4.99
C ALA A 132 17.90 6.71 -5.24
N VAL A 133 17.10 5.95 -4.51
CA VAL A 133 15.63 5.99 -4.58
C VAL A 133 15.10 7.38 -4.20
N CYS A 134 15.57 7.96 -3.09
CA CYS A 134 15.26 9.34 -2.69
C CYS A 134 15.52 10.33 -3.82
N THR A 135 16.67 10.20 -4.48
CA THR A 135 17.10 11.11 -5.56
C THR A 135 16.20 10.97 -6.78
N VAL A 136 15.90 9.74 -7.21
CA VAL A 136 14.98 9.45 -8.33
C VAL A 136 13.58 9.99 -8.03
N VAL A 137 13.07 9.75 -6.83
CA VAL A 137 11.77 10.27 -6.37
C VAL A 137 11.77 11.80 -6.40
N TRP A 138 12.80 12.45 -5.86
CA TRP A 138 12.90 13.90 -5.81
C TRP A 138 12.98 14.52 -7.21
N LEU A 139 13.74 13.92 -8.13
CA LEU A 139 13.79 14.33 -9.53
C LEU A 139 12.44 14.12 -10.22
N GLY A 140 11.77 12.99 -9.99
CA GLY A 140 10.44 12.69 -10.53
C GLY A 140 9.38 13.69 -10.09
N ARG A 141 9.44 14.19 -8.84
CA ARG A 141 8.55 15.27 -8.36
C ARG A 141 8.74 16.58 -9.12
N LYS A 142 9.94 16.83 -9.66
CA LYS A 142 10.26 18.05 -10.42
C LYS A 142 9.90 17.94 -11.91
N ALA A 143 9.78 16.72 -12.43
CA ALA A 143 9.30 16.49 -13.79
C ALA A 143 7.80 16.82 -13.88
N ARG A 144 7.48 18.05 -14.29
CA ARG A 144 6.09 18.46 -14.55
C ARG A 144 5.54 17.64 -15.71
N VAL A 145 4.58 16.77 -15.45
CA VAL A 145 3.71 16.24 -16.52
C VAL A 145 2.78 17.39 -16.93
N GLY A 146 3.17 18.13 -17.96
CA GLY A 146 2.33 19.15 -18.55
C GLY A 146 1.09 18.51 -19.15
N VAL A 147 -0.08 18.71 -18.52
CA VAL A 147 -1.35 18.41 -19.17
C VAL A 147 -1.47 19.38 -20.35
N ALA A 148 -1.36 18.86 -21.57
CA ALA A 148 -1.57 19.65 -22.78
C ALA A 148 -2.98 20.25 -22.70
N ALA A 149 -3.07 21.59 -22.75
CA ALA A 149 -4.34 22.29 -22.71
C ALA A 149 -5.23 21.86 -23.89
N PRO A 150 -6.56 21.67 -23.69
CA PRO A 150 -7.44 21.35 -24.79
C PRO A 150 -7.46 22.52 -25.78
N ARG A 151 -7.14 22.23 -27.05
CA ARG A 151 -7.34 23.18 -28.14
C ARG A 151 -8.83 23.46 -28.26
N ARG A 152 -9.27 24.66 -27.87
CA ARG A 152 -10.58 25.20 -28.22
C ARG A 152 -10.57 25.45 -29.73
N GLY A 153 -11.39 24.69 -30.46
CA GLY A 153 -11.90 25.06 -31.79
C GLY A 153 -13.24 25.75 -31.63
#